data_AF-A0A2R4MB82-F1
#
_entry.id   AF-A0A2R4MB82-F1
#
_cell.length_a   1.000
_cell.length_b   1.000
_cell.length_c   1.000
_cell.angle_alpha   90.00
_cell.angle_beta   90.00
_cell.angle_gamma   90.00
#
_symmetry.space_group_name_H-M   'P 1'
#
loop_
_entity.id
_entity.type
_entity.pdbx_description
1 polymer ?
#
loop_
_entity_poly.entity_id
_entity_poly.type
_entity_poly.pdbx_seq_one_letter_code
_entity_poly.pdbx_strand_id
1 'polypeptide(L)'
;MLFRNSIRAAAIIFACISGLSAANAEVCATPPSDKICYADYPFQDRCGPLPDSYAAYPVEPQFDLVFEKSPRIIKEAFCAVDEIRVVKNYHLTGTVAFVRGTTIYFDRQKLFYLLLRNNEEALPPTQYRWTWLSDDSRYFEDGRDLELVLNFAEPNNWGLRYSFASVLIHELGHIVDTNADYNSRPNLGLFHCEFAHQALNKSDYQSRNALAGYEAIFSDILGVGESSERLLDLDEAGFNSFYGRNNQFEDFAELFAAYIMLEHFGVSYSITKQDETLFDLVTHFQQPALQRKLNIVESIVNYHNLSEAERQAFQADLLACRGDFTPSALPINGK
;
A
#
# COMPACT_ATOMS: atom_id res chain seq x y z
N MET A 1 72.42 -26.22 -10.77
CA MET A 1 72.39 -25.75 -9.38
C MET A 1 70.93 -25.68 -8.92
N LEU A 2 70.68 -26.23 -7.73
CA LEU A 2 69.45 -26.18 -6.93
C LEU A 2 69.00 -24.71 -6.69
N PHE A 3 67.74 -24.34 -6.50
CA PHE A 3 66.85 -24.72 -5.39
C PHE A 3 65.36 -24.40 -5.66
N ARG A 4 64.52 -25.10 -4.88
CA ARG A 4 63.05 -25.01 -4.71
C ARG A 4 62.52 -23.61 -4.43
N ASN A 5 61.26 -23.34 -4.80
CA ASN A 5 60.27 -22.76 -3.89
C ASN A 5 58.83 -23.06 -4.33
N SER A 6 58.03 -23.46 -3.33
CA SER A 6 56.64 -23.88 -3.39
C SER A 6 55.72 -22.68 -3.17
N ILE A 7 54.64 -22.49 -3.95
CA ILE A 7 53.41 -21.84 -3.46
C ILE A 7 52.16 -22.53 -4.04
N ARG A 8 51.46 -23.12 -3.07
CA ARG A 8 50.07 -23.54 -2.90
C ARG A 8 49.01 -23.13 -3.94
N ALA A 9 48.15 -24.11 -4.20
CA ALA A 9 46.83 -24.00 -4.79
C ALA A 9 45.95 -22.96 -4.09
N ALA A 10 45.16 -22.23 -4.89
CA ALA A 10 43.94 -21.58 -4.46
C ALA A 10 42.83 -21.95 -5.45
N ALA A 11 42.08 -22.99 -5.09
CA ALA A 11 40.73 -23.19 -5.60
C ALA A 11 39.86 -22.12 -4.94
N ILE A 12 39.39 -21.14 -5.70
CA ILE A 12 38.34 -20.24 -5.24
C ILE A 12 37.01 -20.92 -5.53
N ILE A 13 36.38 -21.27 -4.42
CA ILE A 13 35.06 -21.87 -4.29
C ILE A 13 34.03 -20.86 -4.80
N PHE A 14 33.39 -21.15 -5.94
CA PHE A 14 32.04 -20.65 -6.23
C PHE A 14 31.07 -21.59 -5.50
N ALA A 15 30.66 -21.21 -4.30
CA ALA A 15 29.58 -21.88 -3.60
C ALA A 15 28.64 -20.86 -2.96
N CYS A 16 27.36 -21.09 -3.22
CA CYS A 16 26.18 -20.64 -2.48
C CYS A 16 25.74 -19.18 -2.66
N ILE A 17 25.09 -18.91 -3.80
CA ILE A 17 23.89 -18.04 -3.85
C ILE A 17 22.73 -18.87 -4.45
N SER A 18 22.40 -19.98 -3.80
CA SER A 18 21.31 -20.85 -4.21
C SER A 18 20.66 -21.50 -2.98
N GLY A 19 20.31 -20.65 -2.00
CA GLY A 19 19.71 -21.07 -0.73
C GLY A 19 18.55 -20.21 -0.22
N LEU A 20 18.15 -19.15 -0.93
CA LEU A 20 17.04 -18.25 -0.52
C LEU A 20 15.86 -18.25 -1.50
N SER A 21 15.93 -19.00 -2.61
CA SER A 21 14.97 -18.90 -3.72
C SER A 21 13.89 -19.99 -3.74
N ALA A 22 14.07 -21.14 -3.08
CA ALA A 22 13.09 -22.25 -3.20
C ALA A 22 11.82 -22.04 -2.36
N ALA A 23 11.92 -21.43 -1.17
CA ALA A 23 10.76 -21.23 -0.29
C ALA A 23 9.81 -20.11 -0.75
N ASN A 24 10.27 -19.21 -1.63
CA ASN A 24 9.47 -18.10 -2.18
C ASN A 24 8.96 -18.37 -3.60
N ALA A 25 9.49 -19.38 -4.29
CA ALA A 25 9.09 -19.75 -5.67
C ALA A 25 7.82 -20.60 -5.72
N GLU A 26 7.24 -20.98 -4.57
CA GLU A 26 6.10 -21.89 -4.49
C GLU A 26 4.85 -21.21 -3.89
N VAL A 27 4.70 -19.89 -4.06
CA VAL A 27 3.50 -19.17 -3.55
C VAL A 27 2.42 -19.05 -4.64
N CYS A 28 2.77 -18.63 -5.87
CA CYS A 28 1.83 -18.57 -7.00
C CYS A 28 2.34 -19.38 -8.21
N ALA A 29 1.44 -20.06 -8.91
CA ALA A 29 1.74 -20.73 -10.18
C ALA A 29 1.73 -19.77 -11.39
N THR A 30 1.08 -18.60 -11.26
CA THR A 30 0.87 -17.63 -12.34
C THR A 30 1.44 -16.27 -11.94
N PRO A 31 2.35 -15.68 -12.74
CA PRO A 31 2.82 -14.31 -12.55
C PRO A 31 1.66 -13.30 -12.50
N PRO A 32 1.77 -12.22 -11.71
CA PRO A 32 0.76 -11.15 -11.70
C PRO A 32 0.46 -10.56 -13.08
N SER A 33 1.48 -10.39 -13.92
CA SER A 33 1.33 -9.87 -15.29
C SER A 33 0.40 -10.71 -16.16
N ASP A 34 0.38 -12.03 -15.99
CA ASP A 34 -0.50 -12.94 -16.73
C ASP A 34 -1.98 -12.82 -16.31
N LYS A 35 -2.27 -12.11 -15.22
CA LYS A 35 -3.63 -11.85 -14.72
C LYS A 35 -4.22 -10.56 -15.27
N ILE A 36 -3.46 -9.79 -16.06
CA ILE A 36 -3.90 -8.47 -16.53
C ILE A 36 -4.88 -8.61 -17.71
N CYS A 37 -6.05 -8.01 -17.56
CA CYS A 37 -7.11 -7.95 -18.55
C CYS A 37 -7.38 -6.50 -18.95
N TYR A 38 -7.04 -6.11 -20.18
CA TYR A 38 -7.42 -4.80 -20.72
C TYR A 38 -8.85 -4.85 -21.24
N ALA A 39 -9.71 -3.95 -20.77
CA ALA A 39 -11.11 -3.90 -21.17
C ALA A 39 -11.56 -2.46 -21.46
N ASP A 40 -12.54 -2.31 -22.37
CA ASP A 40 -13.15 -1.00 -22.60
C ASP A 40 -14.26 -0.68 -21.58
N TYR A 41 -14.82 -1.71 -20.93
CA TYR A 41 -15.85 -1.56 -19.88
C TYR A 41 -15.63 -2.56 -18.73
N PRO A 42 -16.09 -2.26 -17.50
CA PRO A 42 -15.81 -3.08 -16.31
C PRO A 42 -16.32 -4.52 -16.43
N PHE A 43 -17.48 -4.70 -17.05
CA PHE A 43 -18.16 -6.00 -17.15
C PHE A 43 -18.02 -6.64 -18.54
N GLN A 44 -16.99 -6.26 -19.30
CA GLN A 44 -16.73 -6.86 -20.60
C GLN A 44 -16.18 -8.29 -20.44
N ASP A 45 -16.86 -9.28 -20.99
CA ASP A 45 -16.50 -10.70 -20.82
C ASP A 45 -15.14 -11.12 -21.42
N ARG A 46 -14.52 -10.27 -22.25
CA ARG A 46 -13.28 -10.59 -22.97
C ARG A 46 -12.21 -9.54 -22.76
N CYS A 47 -10.97 -10.00 -22.52
CA CYS A 47 -9.79 -9.17 -22.53
C CYS A 47 -9.43 -8.77 -23.97
N GLY A 48 -9.12 -7.50 -24.16
CA GLY A 48 -8.49 -6.97 -25.35
C GLY A 48 -6.97 -6.87 -25.17
N PRO A 49 -6.24 -6.52 -26.25
CA PRO A 49 -4.84 -6.19 -26.15
C PRO A 49 -4.63 -4.88 -25.38
N LEU A 50 -3.43 -4.66 -24.86
CA LEU A 50 -2.97 -3.34 -24.44
C LEU A 50 -3.18 -2.35 -25.61
N PRO A 51 -3.83 -1.20 -25.41
CA PRO A 51 -4.03 -0.26 -26.51
C PRO A 51 -2.69 0.28 -27.03
N ASP A 52 -2.55 0.40 -28.35
CA ASP A 52 -1.31 0.85 -29.02
C ASP A 52 -0.76 2.17 -28.46
N SER A 53 -1.63 3.08 -28.00
CA SER A 53 -1.24 4.36 -27.38
C SER A 53 -0.41 4.19 -26.11
N TYR A 54 -0.43 3.00 -25.51
CA TYR A 54 0.28 2.66 -24.29
C TYR A 54 1.37 1.61 -24.50
N ALA A 55 1.61 1.16 -25.74
CA ALA A 55 2.60 0.12 -26.05
C ALA A 55 4.04 0.48 -25.62
N ALA A 56 4.35 1.77 -25.48
CA ALA A 56 5.64 2.27 -24.98
C ALA A 56 5.78 2.20 -23.44
N TYR A 57 4.73 1.83 -22.72
CA TYR A 57 4.66 1.85 -21.27
C TYR A 57 4.21 0.48 -20.74
N PRO A 58 5.10 -0.53 -20.75
CA PRO A 58 4.76 -1.85 -20.25
C PRO A 58 4.44 -1.74 -18.75
N VAL A 59 3.20 -2.04 -18.39
CA VAL A 59 2.66 -1.95 -17.03
C VAL A 59 2.97 -3.23 -16.27
N GLU A 60 2.94 -4.35 -17.00
CA GLU A 60 3.19 -5.71 -16.56
C GLU A 60 4.46 -5.83 -15.68
N PRO A 61 5.64 -5.29 -16.08
CA PRO A 61 6.85 -5.43 -15.27
C PRO A 61 6.78 -4.71 -13.92
N GLN A 62 5.93 -3.69 -13.76
CA GLN A 62 5.76 -3.01 -12.48
C GLN A 62 4.95 -3.88 -11.51
N PHE A 63 3.92 -4.58 -11.98
CA PHE A 63 3.18 -5.57 -11.18
C PHE A 63 4.10 -6.70 -10.71
N ASP A 64 4.89 -7.25 -11.63
CA ASP A 64 5.83 -8.32 -11.32
C ASP A 64 6.92 -7.85 -10.34
N LEU A 65 7.43 -6.62 -10.50
CA LEU A 65 8.41 -6.04 -9.57
C LEU A 65 7.83 -5.86 -8.16
N VAL A 66 6.60 -5.35 -8.03
CA VAL A 66 5.92 -5.28 -6.72
C VAL A 66 5.82 -6.68 -6.13
N PHE A 67 5.35 -7.67 -6.90
CA PHE A 67 5.23 -9.05 -6.42
C PHE A 67 6.57 -9.64 -5.95
N GLU A 68 7.63 -9.54 -6.75
CA GLU A 68 8.94 -10.13 -6.44
C GLU A 68 9.53 -9.60 -5.13
N LYS A 69 9.42 -8.28 -4.93
CA LYS A 69 10.00 -7.55 -3.80
C LYS A 69 9.13 -7.58 -2.53
N SER A 70 7.84 -7.87 -2.68
CA SER A 70 6.92 -7.85 -1.54
C SER A 70 7.11 -9.04 -0.57
N PRO A 71 6.69 -8.90 0.69
CA PRO A 71 6.67 -10.02 1.62
C PRO A 71 5.64 -11.08 1.23
N ARG A 72 5.72 -12.24 1.91
CA ARG A 72 4.88 -13.41 1.66
C ARG A 72 3.38 -13.09 1.65
N ILE A 73 2.89 -12.27 2.59
CA ILE A 73 1.47 -11.93 2.69
C ILE A 73 0.94 -11.24 1.43
N ILE A 74 1.73 -10.37 0.81
CA ILE A 74 1.38 -9.69 -0.43
C ILE A 74 1.43 -10.65 -1.61
N LYS A 75 2.42 -11.55 -1.64
CA LYS A 75 2.51 -12.59 -2.67
C LYS A 75 1.27 -13.49 -2.64
N GLU A 76 0.84 -13.91 -1.46
CA GLU A 76 -0.39 -14.70 -1.28
C GLU A 76 -1.64 -13.91 -1.70
N ALA A 77 -1.72 -12.61 -1.37
CA ALA A 77 -2.80 -11.74 -1.84
C ALA A 77 -2.82 -11.67 -3.39
N PHE A 78 -1.67 -11.50 -4.04
CA PHE A 78 -1.58 -11.60 -5.51
C PHE A 78 -2.03 -12.95 -6.03
N CYS A 79 -1.73 -14.06 -5.34
CA CYS A 79 -2.19 -15.38 -5.76
C CYS A 79 -3.71 -15.50 -5.71
N ALA A 80 -4.34 -14.90 -4.69
CA ALA A 80 -5.79 -14.90 -4.50
C ALA A 80 -6.55 -14.00 -5.49
N VAL A 81 -5.86 -13.08 -6.17
CA VAL A 81 -6.43 -12.29 -7.27
C VAL A 81 -6.60 -13.19 -8.50
N ASP A 82 -7.81 -13.29 -9.03
CA ASP A 82 -8.08 -14.02 -10.27
C ASP A 82 -7.75 -13.18 -11.50
N GLU A 83 -7.99 -11.86 -11.41
CA GLU A 83 -7.86 -10.95 -12.55
C GLU A 83 -7.51 -9.52 -12.08
N ILE A 84 -6.64 -8.86 -12.84
CA ILE A 84 -6.34 -7.44 -12.71
C ILE A 84 -6.89 -6.73 -13.95
N ARG A 85 -8.03 -6.06 -13.80
CA ARG A 85 -8.76 -5.49 -14.92
C ARG A 85 -8.45 -4.00 -15.11
N VAL A 86 -7.83 -3.65 -16.24
CA VAL A 86 -7.50 -2.27 -16.60
C VAL A 86 -8.56 -1.73 -17.57
N VAL A 87 -9.43 -0.84 -17.08
CA VAL A 87 -10.66 -0.43 -17.76
C VAL A 87 -10.55 0.99 -18.33
N LYS A 88 -11.02 1.18 -19.56
CA LYS A 88 -11.20 2.52 -20.15
C LYS A 88 -12.27 3.32 -19.41
N ASN A 89 -11.92 4.54 -19.01
CA ASN A 89 -12.86 5.57 -18.54
C ASN A 89 -13.77 5.10 -17.41
N TYR A 90 -13.18 4.47 -16.39
CA TYR A 90 -13.89 4.14 -15.17
C TYR A 90 -14.14 5.37 -14.27
N HIS A 91 -13.60 6.55 -14.64
CA HIS A 91 -13.83 7.90 -14.09
C HIS A 91 -15.21 8.22 -13.48
N LEU A 92 -16.26 7.46 -13.80
CA LEU A 92 -17.56 7.52 -13.14
C LEU A 92 -17.53 7.20 -11.64
N THR A 93 -16.51 6.51 -11.12
CA THR A 93 -16.43 6.15 -9.69
C THR A 93 -15.49 7.00 -8.85
N GLY A 94 -14.74 7.92 -9.46
CA GLY A 94 -13.69 8.68 -8.77
C GLY A 94 -12.45 7.86 -8.38
N THR A 95 -12.43 6.53 -8.56
CA THR A 95 -11.33 5.64 -8.12
C THR A 95 -10.17 5.53 -9.10
N VAL A 96 -8.96 5.35 -8.55
CA VAL A 96 -7.80 4.87 -9.33
C VAL A 96 -7.89 3.36 -9.45
N ALA A 97 -8.12 2.70 -8.32
CA ALA A 97 -8.33 1.27 -8.25
C ALA A 97 -9.39 0.93 -7.19
N PHE A 98 -9.90 -0.30 -7.24
CA PHE A 98 -10.72 -0.87 -6.18
C PHE A 98 -10.74 -2.39 -6.32
N VAL A 99 -11.04 -3.08 -5.22
CA VAL A 99 -11.29 -4.53 -5.20
C VAL A 99 -12.79 -4.85 -5.27
N ARG A 100 -13.15 -5.86 -6.07
CA ARG A 100 -14.45 -6.53 -5.98
C ARG A 100 -14.27 -8.04 -6.07
N GLY A 101 -14.47 -8.73 -4.95
CA GLY A 101 -14.18 -10.15 -4.86
C GLY A 101 -12.68 -10.40 -5.05
N THR A 102 -12.33 -11.25 -5.99
CA THR A 102 -10.94 -11.60 -6.35
C THR A 102 -10.42 -10.80 -7.55
N THR A 103 -11.11 -9.74 -7.97
CA THR A 103 -10.69 -8.89 -9.09
C THR A 103 -10.27 -7.51 -8.60
N ILE A 104 -9.08 -7.06 -9.00
CA ILE A 104 -8.63 -5.67 -8.85
C ILE A 104 -8.97 -4.93 -10.12
N TYR A 105 -9.65 -3.80 -10.02
CA TYR A 105 -9.95 -2.93 -11.15
C TYR A 105 -9.08 -1.70 -11.10
N PHE A 106 -8.53 -1.29 -12.24
CA PHE A 106 -7.81 -0.03 -12.41
C PHE A 106 -8.50 0.83 -13.46
N ASP A 107 -8.68 2.12 -13.18
CA ASP A 107 -8.93 3.09 -14.25
C ASP A 107 -7.67 3.23 -15.09
N ARG A 108 -7.80 2.98 -16.39
CA ARG A 108 -6.66 2.97 -17.31
C ARG A 108 -5.93 4.31 -17.34
N GLN A 109 -6.63 5.44 -17.42
CA GLN A 109 -5.96 6.73 -17.53
C GLN A 109 -5.19 7.06 -16.25
N LYS A 110 -5.80 6.79 -15.08
CA LYS A 110 -5.16 7.03 -13.78
C LYS A 110 -3.99 6.08 -13.53
N LEU A 111 -4.09 4.81 -13.94
CA LEU A 111 -2.97 3.86 -13.88
C LEU A 111 -1.78 4.32 -14.71
N PHE A 112 -1.99 4.79 -15.93
CA PHE A 112 -0.88 5.30 -16.73
C PHE A 112 -0.35 6.62 -16.17
N TYR A 113 -1.21 7.49 -15.63
CA TYR A 113 -0.75 8.68 -14.91
C TYR A 113 0.15 8.31 -13.72
N LEU A 114 -0.22 7.30 -12.92
CA LEU A 114 0.59 6.75 -11.82
C LEU A 114 1.99 6.33 -12.25
N LEU A 115 2.10 5.69 -13.42
CA LEU A 115 3.35 5.14 -13.92
C LEU A 115 4.28 6.17 -14.55
N LEU A 116 3.71 7.26 -15.05
CA LEU A 116 4.42 8.30 -15.79
C LEU A 116 4.79 9.52 -14.94
N ARG A 117 4.11 9.71 -13.82
CA ARG A 117 4.41 10.80 -12.89
C ARG A 117 5.82 10.64 -12.30
N ASN A 118 6.56 11.73 -12.17
CA ASN A 118 7.78 11.70 -11.39
C ASN A 118 7.44 11.52 -9.90
N ASN A 119 8.30 10.80 -9.21
CA ASN A 119 8.10 10.43 -7.81
C ASN A 119 8.14 11.64 -6.84
N GLU A 120 8.76 12.76 -7.24
CA GLU A 120 9.09 13.92 -6.38
C GLU A 120 8.46 15.24 -6.90
N GLU A 121 7.29 15.18 -7.53
CA GLU A 121 6.61 16.38 -8.03
C GLU A 121 5.80 17.09 -6.95
N ALA A 122 5.93 18.43 -6.91
CA ALA A 122 5.00 19.31 -6.19
C ALA A 122 3.54 18.89 -6.46
N LEU A 123 2.71 18.93 -5.42
CA LEU A 123 1.38 18.39 -5.51
C LEU A 123 0.54 19.25 -6.47
N PRO A 124 -0.03 18.66 -7.54
CA PRO A 124 -0.86 19.45 -8.43
C PRO A 124 -2.11 19.90 -7.64
N PRO A 125 -2.57 21.16 -7.82
CA PRO A 125 -3.85 21.59 -7.26
C PRO A 125 -4.92 20.66 -7.82
N THR A 126 -5.46 19.79 -6.98
CA THR A 126 -6.40 18.77 -7.43
C THR A 126 -7.81 19.35 -7.37
N GLN A 127 -8.42 19.52 -8.55
CA GLN A 127 -9.79 20.00 -8.70
C GLN A 127 -10.74 18.82 -8.64
N TYR A 128 -11.75 18.89 -7.77
CA TYR A 128 -12.78 17.86 -7.72
C TYR A 128 -14.13 18.42 -8.10
N ARG A 129 -14.87 17.69 -8.94
CA ARG A 129 -16.27 17.96 -9.22
C ARG A 129 -17.08 16.69 -9.00
N TRP A 130 -17.92 16.67 -7.97
CA TRP A 130 -18.88 15.60 -7.75
C TRP A 130 -20.12 15.87 -8.59
N THR A 131 -20.23 15.23 -9.76
CA THR A 131 -21.41 15.41 -10.64
C THR A 131 -22.72 14.92 -10.04
N TRP A 132 -22.70 14.19 -8.90
CA TRP A 132 -23.88 13.56 -8.31
C TRP A 132 -24.31 14.11 -6.94
N LEU A 133 -23.51 14.96 -6.26
CA LEU A 133 -23.80 15.40 -4.87
C LEU A 133 -23.75 16.91 -4.62
N SER A 134 -23.07 17.72 -5.43
CA SER A 134 -23.24 19.18 -5.48
C SER A 134 -22.38 19.78 -6.59
N ASP A 135 -22.80 20.92 -7.15
CA ASP A 135 -22.04 21.69 -8.15
C ASP A 135 -20.77 22.37 -7.59
N ASP A 136 -20.45 22.18 -6.31
CA ASP A 136 -19.33 22.85 -5.66
C ASP A 136 -18.03 22.06 -5.83
N SER A 137 -17.16 22.58 -6.70
CA SER A 137 -15.79 22.09 -6.77
C SER A 137 -14.96 22.60 -5.59
N ARG A 138 -14.36 21.69 -4.82
CA ARG A 138 -13.47 22.03 -3.70
C ARG A 138 -12.00 21.87 -4.11
N TYR A 139 -11.15 22.76 -3.61
CA TYR A 139 -9.72 22.80 -3.86
C TYR A 139 -8.98 22.82 -2.53
N PHE A 140 -7.80 22.20 -2.50
CA PHE A 140 -6.79 22.55 -1.50
C PHE A 140 -6.47 24.04 -1.59
N GLU A 141 -6.51 24.74 -0.46
CA GLU A 141 -6.14 26.15 -0.41
C GLU A 141 -4.66 26.36 -0.75
N ASP A 142 -3.80 25.40 -0.37
CA ASP A 142 -2.34 25.52 -0.43
C ASP A 142 -1.66 24.64 -1.49
N GLY A 143 -2.40 23.89 -2.32
CA GLY A 143 -1.87 22.70 -3.02
C GLY A 143 -0.58 22.91 -3.85
N ARG A 144 -0.38 24.09 -4.47
CA ARG A 144 0.85 24.39 -5.25
C ARG A 144 2.10 24.62 -4.39
N ASP A 145 1.91 24.89 -3.11
CA ASP A 145 2.99 25.18 -2.17
C ASP A 145 3.41 23.93 -1.38
N LEU A 146 2.71 22.80 -1.58
CA LEU A 146 3.03 21.52 -0.95
C LEU A 146 3.89 20.64 -1.85
N GLU A 147 4.96 20.10 -1.29
CA GLU A 147 5.84 19.15 -1.95
C GLU A 147 5.79 17.81 -1.21
N LEU A 148 5.68 16.72 -1.98
CA LEU A 148 5.91 15.39 -1.47
C LEU A 148 7.36 15.01 -1.74
N VAL A 149 8.09 14.70 -0.67
CA VAL A 149 9.47 14.26 -0.75
C VAL A 149 9.52 12.77 -0.41
N LEU A 150 10.02 11.95 -1.32
CA LEU A 150 10.24 10.54 -1.06
C LEU A 150 11.64 10.31 -0.49
N ASN A 151 11.73 9.53 0.58
CA ASN A 151 12.98 9.16 1.20
C ASN A 151 13.21 7.67 0.99
N PHE A 152 14.32 7.33 0.34
CA PHE A 152 14.69 5.95 0.05
C PHE A 152 15.85 5.50 0.95
N ALA A 153 15.68 4.36 1.63
CA ALA A 153 16.72 3.73 2.45
C ALA A 153 17.93 3.29 1.60
N GLU A 154 17.67 2.91 0.35
CA GLU A 154 18.67 2.63 -0.68
C GLU A 154 18.26 3.31 -1.98
N PRO A 155 19.19 3.72 -2.86
CA PRO A 155 18.82 4.30 -4.15
C PRO A 155 17.84 3.38 -4.90
N ASN A 156 16.71 3.91 -5.37
CA ASN A 156 15.70 3.16 -6.12
C ASN A 156 16.23 2.79 -7.51
N ASN A 157 17.07 1.77 -7.56
CA ASN A 157 17.75 1.31 -8.76
C ASN A 157 16.88 0.36 -9.60
N TRP A 158 15.67 0.03 -9.12
CA TRP A 158 14.79 -0.96 -9.76
C TRP A 158 13.69 -0.31 -10.60
N GLY A 159 13.59 1.03 -10.59
CA GLY A 159 12.61 1.77 -11.39
C GLY A 159 11.17 1.58 -10.92
N LEU A 160 10.96 1.25 -9.64
CA LEU A 160 9.63 1.14 -9.06
C LEU A 160 9.01 2.53 -8.90
N ARG A 161 7.76 2.68 -9.35
CA ARG A 161 6.97 3.91 -9.13
C ARG A 161 6.26 3.82 -7.78
N TYR A 162 6.60 4.73 -6.85
CA TYR A 162 6.07 4.71 -5.48
C TYR A 162 4.54 4.71 -5.47
N SER A 163 3.94 5.65 -6.21
CA SER A 163 2.49 5.83 -6.24
C SER A 163 1.77 4.61 -6.79
N PHE A 164 2.34 3.96 -7.82
CA PHE A 164 1.78 2.72 -8.35
C PHE A 164 1.87 1.59 -7.33
N ALA A 165 3.04 1.40 -6.71
CA ALA A 165 3.25 0.36 -5.71
C ALA A 165 2.32 0.55 -4.51
N SER A 166 2.23 1.78 -3.98
CA SER A 166 1.38 2.13 -2.85
C SER A 166 -0.10 1.80 -3.13
N VAL A 167 -0.64 2.24 -4.27
CA VAL A 167 -2.03 1.94 -4.65
C VAL A 167 -2.25 0.44 -4.85
N LEU A 168 -1.34 -0.26 -5.51
CA LEU A 168 -1.48 -1.71 -5.71
C LEU A 168 -1.46 -2.46 -4.38
N ILE A 169 -0.55 -2.11 -3.47
CA ILE A 169 -0.47 -2.73 -2.15
C ILE A 169 -1.70 -2.38 -1.30
N HIS A 170 -2.24 -1.17 -1.42
CA HIS A 170 -3.51 -0.79 -0.80
C HIS A 170 -4.63 -1.74 -1.23
N GLU A 171 -4.81 -1.96 -2.54
CA GLU A 171 -5.85 -2.88 -3.03
C GLU A 171 -5.61 -4.33 -2.58
N LEU A 172 -4.35 -4.77 -2.55
CA LEU A 172 -4.00 -6.07 -1.99
C LEU A 172 -4.26 -6.14 -0.48
N GLY A 173 -4.17 -5.01 0.23
CA GLY A 173 -4.59 -4.87 1.62
C GLY A 173 -6.06 -5.26 1.82
N HIS A 174 -6.96 -4.85 0.93
CA HIS A 174 -8.37 -5.29 0.97
C HIS A 174 -8.53 -6.80 0.76
N ILE A 175 -7.70 -7.41 -0.09
CA ILE A 175 -7.68 -8.88 -0.27
C ILE A 175 -7.19 -9.57 1.01
N VAL A 176 -6.17 -9.02 1.67
CA VAL A 176 -5.66 -9.53 2.95
C VAL A 176 -6.71 -9.38 4.05
N ASP A 177 -7.38 -8.23 4.13
CA ASP A 177 -8.38 -7.95 5.17
C ASP A 177 -9.59 -8.86 5.08
N THR A 178 -9.96 -9.28 3.87
CA THR A 178 -11.10 -10.18 3.64
C THR A 178 -10.74 -11.66 3.73
N ASN A 179 -9.46 -12.00 3.95
CA ASN A 179 -9.03 -13.39 4.06
C ASN A 179 -9.31 -13.96 5.46
N ALA A 180 -10.10 -15.03 5.52
CA ALA A 180 -10.52 -15.68 6.76
C ALA A 180 -9.38 -16.33 7.57
N ASP A 181 -8.23 -16.61 6.93
CA ASP A 181 -7.07 -17.18 7.61
C ASP A 181 -6.40 -16.15 8.54
N TYR A 182 -6.50 -14.86 8.23
CA TYR A 182 -5.89 -13.77 8.99
C TYR A 182 -6.92 -12.86 9.69
N ASN A 183 -8.16 -12.85 9.21
CA ASN A 183 -9.26 -12.08 9.77
C ASN A 183 -10.45 -13.00 10.11
N SER A 184 -10.65 -13.29 11.39
CA SER A 184 -11.82 -14.06 11.86
C SER A 184 -13.18 -13.38 11.64
N ARG A 185 -13.20 -12.10 11.23
CA ARG A 185 -14.39 -11.29 10.92
C ARG A 185 -14.20 -10.49 9.62
N PRO A 186 -14.10 -11.16 8.46
CA PRO A 186 -13.76 -10.48 7.19
C PRO A 186 -14.82 -9.45 6.76
N ASN A 187 -16.07 -9.60 7.19
CA ASN A 187 -17.15 -8.62 6.92
C ASN A 187 -17.08 -7.36 7.80
N LEU A 188 -16.22 -7.33 8.82
CA LEU A 188 -16.04 -6.18 9.71
C LEU A 188 -14.70 -5.49 9.47
N GLY A 189 -13.68 -6.20 8.98
CA GLY A 189 -12.33 -5.67 8.76
C GLY A 189 -11.44 -5.78 10.00
N LEU A 190 -10.12 -5.84 9.80
CA LEU A 190 -9.12 -6.04 10.85
C LEU A 190 -9.08 -4.88 11.85
N PHE A 191 -9.41 -3.67 11.39
CA PHE A 191 -9.44 -2.47 12.24
C PHE A 191 -10.81 -2.16 12.85
N HIS A 192 -11.81 -3.04 12.74
CA HIS A 192 -13.17 -2.74 13.24
C HIS A 192 -13.22 -2.28 14.71
N CYS A 193 -12.39 -2.87 15.59
CA CYS A 193 -12.30 -2.47 16.99
C CYS A 193 -11.67 -1.08 17.15
N GLU A 194 -10.50 -0.87 16.55
CA GLU A 194 -9.75 0.39 16.65
C GLU A 194 -10.53 1.56 16.04
N PHE A 195 -11.15 1.34 14.89
CA PHE A 195 -11.98 2.31 14.21
C PHE A 195 -13.21 2.68 15.05
N ALA A 196 -13.88 1.71 15.68
CA ALA A 196 -15.01 1.96 16.56
C ALA A 196 -14.59 2.77 17.81
N HIS A 197 -13.45 2.44 18.42
CA HIS A 197 -12.91 3.21 19.55
C HIS A 197 -12.59 4.66 19.16
N GLN A 198 -12.02 4.88 17.98
CA GLN A 198 -11.73 6.22 17.47
C GLN A 198 -12.99 7.01 17.13
N ALA A 199 -14.00 6.37 16.54
CA ALA A 199 -15.30 6.97 16.23
C ALA A 199 -16.08 7.39 17.49
N LEU A 200 -15.93 6.65 18.60
CA LEU A 200 -16.59 6.95 19.87
C LEU A 200 -15.89 8.08 20.66
N ASN A 201 -14.57 8.23 20.52
CA ASN A 201 -13.77 9.14 21.33
C ASN A 201 -13.57 10.54 20.71
N LYS A 202 -13.92 10.75 19.43
CA LYS A 202 -13.84 12.08 18.80
C LYS A 202 -15.23 12.53 18.34
N SER A 203 -15.76 13.60 18.96
CA SER A 203 -17.00 14.28 18.54
C SER A 203 -16.96 14.82 17.11
N ASP A 204 -15.77 14.92 16.51
CA ASP A 204 -15.54 15.42 15.15
C ASP A 204 -15.58 14.33 14.07
N TYR A 205 -15.84 13.08 14.45
CA TYR A 205 -16.01 11.96 13.51
C TYR A 205 -17.20 12.15 12.55
N GLN A 206 -18.10 13.09 12.87
CA GLN A 206 -19.20 13.51 12.00
C GLN A 206 -18.83 14.73 11.15
N SER A 207 -17.69 14.70 10.49
CA SER A 207 -17.65 15.36 9.19
C SER A 207 -18.59 14.57 8.27
N ARG A 208 -19.82 15.07 8.08
CA ARG A 208 -20.79 14.61 7.08
C ARG A 208 -20.25 14.63 5.63
N ASN A 209 -18.95 14.87 5.45
CA ASN A 209 -18.21 15.00 4.22
C ASN A 209 -17.02 14.02 4.13
N ALA A 210 -16.89 12.98 4.97
CA ALA A 210 -15.82 11.98 4.82
C ALA A 210 -15.88 11.27 3.43
N LEU A 211 -17.07 11.16 2.82
CA LEU A 211 -17.22 10.70 1.43
C LEU A 211 -16.75 11.71 0.37
N ALA A 212 -16.48 12.97 0.75
CA ALA A 212 -16.11 14.02 -0.17
C ALA A 212 -14.59 14.11 -0.28
N GLY A 213 -13.97 13.22 -1.06
CA GLY A 213 -12.62 13.52 -1.47
C GLY A 213 -11.88 12.44 -2.22
N TYR A 214 -12.32 12.16 -3.44
CA TYR A 214 -11.76 11.04 -4.13
C TYR A 214 -11.60 11.26 -5.64
N GLU A 215 -10.35 11.62 -6.01
CA GLU A 215 -9.58 11.14 -7.16
C GLU A 215 -8.07 11.36 -6.89
N ALA A 216 -7.36 10.25 -6.74
CA ALA A 216 -6.03 10.04 -7.26
C ALA A 216 -4.81 10.59 -6.48
N ILE A 217 -4.23 9.67 -5.69
CA ILE A 217 -2.81 9.28 -5.68
C ILE A 217 -1.96 9.98 -4.62
N PHE A 218 -2.32 11.21 -4.24
CA PHE A 218 -1.68 11.92 -3.13
C PHE A 218 -2.63 12.82 -2.34
N SER A 219 -3.79 13.15 -2.92
CA SER A 219 -4.90 13.76 -2.19
C SER A 219 -5.42 12.91 -1.03
N ASP A 220 -5.11 11.62 -1.02
CA ASP A 220 -5.67 10.66 -0.07
C ASP A 220 -5.00 10.82 1.32
N ILE A 221 -3.73 11.26 1.34
CA ILE A 221 -3.01 11.72 2.54
C ILE A 221 -3.46 13.12 2.98
N LEU A 222 -4.10 13.90 2.10
CA LEU A 222 -4.40 15.32 2.34
C LEU A 222 -5.88 15.69 2.50
N GLY A 223 -6.82 14.87 2.01
CA GLY A 223 -8.27 15.09 2.07
C GLY A 223 -8.76 16.26 1.20
N VAL A 224 -9.88 16.14 0.49
CA VAL A 224 -10.27 17.19 -0.48
C VAL A 224 -10.77 18.47 0.17
N GLY A 225 -10.14 19.59 -0.19
CA GLY A 225 -10.55 20.91 0.28
C GLY A 225 -10.04 21.25 1.68
N GLU A 226 -9.05 20.51 2.17
CA GLU A 226 -8.44 20.74 3.47
C GLU A 226 -7.30 21.77 3.37
N SER A 227 -7.05 22.50 4.46
CA SER A 227 -5.88 23.38 4.58
C SER A 227 -4.65 22.56 4.94
N SER A 228 -3.45 23.00 4.52
CA SER A 228 -2.20 22.33 4.92
C SER A 228 -1.99 22.30 6.43
N GLU A 229 -2.62 23.21 7.18
CA GLU A 229 -2.58 23.23 8.65
C GLU A 229 -3.17 21.96 9.27
N ARG A 230 -4.11 21.28 8.60
CA ARG A 230 -4.72 20.04 9.11
C ARG A 230 -3.82 18.81 8.97
N LEU A 231 -2.69 18.90 8.26
CA LEU A 231 -1.68 17.84 8.29
C LEU A 231 -1.15 17.62 9.71
N LEU A 232 -1.08 18.68 10.51
CA LEU A 232 -0.72 18.59 11.92
C LEU A 232 -1.78 17.81 12.72
N ASP A 233 -3.06 17.93 12.35
CA ASP A 233 -4.14 17.15 12.97
C ASP A 233 -4.08 15.65 12.63
N LEU A 234 -3.46 15.28 11.49
CA LEU A 234 -3.29 13.87 11.10
C LEU A 234 -2.39 13.15 12.10
N ASP A 235 -1.36 13.83 12.60
CA ASP A 235 -0.42 13.30 13.59
C ASP A 235 -1.13 12.86 14.88
N GLU A 236 -2.16 13.59 15.30
CA GLU A 236 -2.98 13.28 16.48
C GLU A 236 -4.21 12.40 16.18
N ALA A 237 -4.48 12.10 14.90
CA ALA A 237 -5.73 11.48 14.48
C ALA A 237 -5.79 9.98 14.75
N GLY A 238 -4.63 9.31 14.91
CA GLY A 238 -4.57 7.84 14.92
C GLY A 238 -4.94 7.22 13.58
N PHE A 239 -4.83 7.97 12.48
CA PHE A 239 -5.04 7.55 11.10
C PHE A 239 -3.83 7.95 10.28
N ASN A 240 -3.39 7.08 9.36
CA ASN A 240 -2.23 7.33 8.52
C ASN A 240 -2.51 8.23 7.30
N SER A 241 -3.79 8.40 6.95
CA SER A 241 -4.23 9.26 5.85
C SER A 241 -5.65 9.76 6.12
N PHE A 242 -6.08 10.82 5.43
CA PHE A 242 -7.48 11.24 5.52
C PHE A 242 -8.41 10.23 4.84
N TYR A 243 -7.93 9.53 3.80
CA TYR A 243 -8.70 8.47 3.15
C TYR A 243 -8.99 7.29 4.09
N GLY A 244 -8.01 6.89 4.91
CA GLY A 244 -8.20 5.89 5.95
C GLY A 244 -9.26 6.27 7.00
N ARG A 245 -9.62 7.56 7.12
CA ARG A 245 -10.71 7.98 8.04
C ARG A 245 -12.10 7.57 7.57
N ASN A 246 -12.26 7.12 6.32
CA ASN A 246 -13.56 6.89 5.71
C ASN A 246 -14.27 5.66 6.27
N ASN A 247 -13.56 4.55 6.36
CA ASN A 247 -14.05 3.30 6.93
C ASN A 247 -12.85 2.46 7.39
N GLN A 248 -13.11 1.45 8.21
CA GLN A 248 -12.08 0.61 8.80
C GLN A 248 -11.30 -0.24 7.80
N PHE A 249 -11.86 -0.51 6.61
CA PHE A 249 -11.18 -1.25 5.55
C PHE A 249 -10.13 -0.36 4.88
N GLU A 250 -10.48 0.90 4.55
CA GLU A 250 -9.51 1.86 4.00
C GLU A 250 -8.42 2.19 5.02
N ASP A 251 -8.79 2.34 6.30
CA ASP A 251 -7.83 2.57 7.39
C ASP A 251 -6.77 1.47 7.46
N PHE A 252 -7.21 0.21 7.39
CA PHE A 252 -6.31 -0.94 7.34
C PHE A 252 -5.47 -0.93 6.06
N ALA A 253 -6.09 -0.83 4.89
CA ALA A 253 -5.40 -0.87 3.60
C ALA A 253 -4.34 0.23 3.46
N GLU A 254 -4.64 1.45 3.92
CA GLU A 254 -3.73 2.60 3.90
C GLU A 254 -2.54 2.42 4.85
N LEU A 255 -2.78 2.03 6.11
CA LEU A 255 -1.68 1.81 7.05
C LEU A 255 -0.84 0.60 6.65
N PHE A 256 -1.48 -0.47 6.18
CA PHE A 256 -0.83 -1.67 5.67
C PHE A 256 0.07 -1.35 4.48
N ALA A 257 -0.42 -0.60 3.48
CA ALA A 257 0.39 -0.19 2.33
C ALA A 257 1.58 0.67 2.75
N ALA A 258 1.38 1.68 3.61
CA ALA A 258 2.46 2.51 4.10
C ALA A 258 3.52 1.71 4.87
N TYR A 259 3.10 0.75 5.69
CA TYR A 259 4.00 -0.16 6.41
C TYR A 259 4.83 -1.01 5.45
N ILE A 260 4.20 -1.63 4.45
CA ILE A 260 4.93 -2.41 3.45
C ILE A 260 5.93 -1.55 2.67
N MET A 261 5.52 -0.35 2.25
CA MET A 261 6.41 0.57 1.54
C MET A 261 7.63 0.95 2.39
N LEU A 262 7.43 1.26 3.67
CA LEU A 262 8.50 1.60 4.60
C LEU A 262 9.42 0.40 4.87
N GLU A 263 8.87 -0.70 5.35
CA GLU A 263 9.65 -1.81 5.93
C GLU A 263 10.20 -2.79 4.88
N HIS A 264 9.52 -2.94 3.73
CA HIS A 264 9.92 -3.91 2.70
C HIS A 264 10.46 -3.27 1.42
N PHE A 265 9.99 -2.08 1.07
CA PHE A 265 10.53 -1.34 -0.07
C PHE A 265 11.55 -0.27 0.33
N GLY A 266 11.68 0.01 1.63
CA GLY A 266 12.62 1.02 2.12
C GLY A 266 12.26 2.43 1.65
N VAL A 267 10.98 2.73 1.46
CA VAL A 267 10.50 4.03 0.98
C VAL A 267 9.56 4.65 2.00
N SER A 268 9.91 5.83 2.48
CA SER A 268 9.02 6.70 3.25
C SER A 268 8.75 7.99 2.50
N TYR A 269 7.89 8.84 3.06
CA TYR A 269 7.65 10.17 2.50
C TYR A 269 7.49 11.20 3.61
N SER A 270 7.76 12.45 3.26
CA SER A 270 7.38 13.63 4.02
C SER A 270 6.62 14.61 3.12
N ILE A 271 5.82 15.47 3.74
CA ILE A 271 5.12 16.56 3.08
C ILE A 271 5.68 17.87 3.62
N THR A 272 6.15 18.73 2.72
CA THR A 272 6.76 20.01 3.07
C THR A 272 6.01 21.19 2.46
N LYS A 273 6.12 22.36 3.10
CA LYS A 273 5.66 23.66 2.59
C LYS A 273 6.75 24.69 2.84
N GLN A 274 7.32 25.27 1.78
CA GLN A 274 8.34 26.32 1.91
C GLN A 274 9.47 25.94 2.90
N ASP A 275 10.04 24.75 2.75
CA ASP A 275 11.09 24.13 3.60
C ASP A 275 10.65 23.67 5.01
N GLU A 276 9.40 23.91 5.42
CA GLU A 276 8.84 23.37 6.66
C GLU A 276 8.28 21.96 6.43
N THR A 277 8.65 20.97 7.26
CA THR A 277 8.03 19.64 7.22
C THR A 277 6.74 19.64 8.02
N LEU A 278 5.61 19.45 7.33
CA LEU A 278 4.28 19.42 7.91
C LEU A 278 3.87 18.01 8.35
N PHE A 279 4.39 16.99 7.68
CA PHE A 279 4.14 15.59 7.99
C PHE A 279 5.35 14.73 7.60
N ASP A 280 5.69 13.76 8.43
CA ASP A 280 6.73 12.77 8.17
C ASP A 280 6.22 11.38 8.58
N LEU A 281 6.18 10.44 7.62
CA LEU A 281 5.60 9.11 7.85
C LEU A 281 6.32 8.34 8.97
N VAL A 282 7.65 8.45 9.04
CA VAL A 282 8.45 7.68 10.01
C VAL A 282 8.19 8.18 11.42
N THR A 283 8.12 9.50 11.59
CA THR A 283 7.76 10.14 12.86
C THR A 283 6.32 9.82 13.23
N HIS A 284 5.40 9.85 12.26
CA HIS A 284 4.00 9.52 12.47
C HIS A 284 3.82 8.07 12.97
N PHE A 285 4.59 7.12 12.44
CA PHE A 285 4.58 5.72 12.89
C PHE A 285 5.04 5.52 14.33
N GLN A 286 5.69 6.51 14.95
CA GLN A 286 6.09 6.46 16.36
C GLN A 286 4.98 6.94 17.31
N GLN A 287 3.87 7.45 16.78
CA GLN A 287 2.80 8.02 17.59
C GLN A 287 2.07 6.94 18.40
N PRO A 288 1.79 7.17 19.70
CA PRO A 288 1.03 6.24 20.53
C PRO A 288 -0.34 5.87 19.96
N ALA A 289 -0.98 6.80 19.26
CA ALA A 289 -2.30 6.62 18.66
C ALA A 289 -2.33 5.59 17.51
N LEU A 290 -1.18 5.28 16.89
CA LEU A 290 -1.06 4.29 15.81
C LEU A 290 -0.55 2.92 16.27
N GLN A 291 0.08 2.82 17.44
CA GLN A 291 0.81 1.60 17.84
C GLN A 291 -0.05 0.34 17.84
N ARG A 292 -1.32 0.43 18.25
CA ARG A 292 -2.23 -0.73 18.23
C ARG A 292 -2.51 -1.22 16.81
N LYS A 293 -2.77 -0.29 15.89
CA LYS A 293 -3.00 -0.60 14.48
C LYS A 293 -1.73 -1.14 13.81
N LEU A 294 -0.57 -0.56 14.13
CA LEU A 294 0.72 -1.06 13.67
C LEU A 294 0.98 -2.48 14.18
N ASN A 295 0.73 -2.79 15.45
CA ASN A 295 0.87 -4.15 15.97
C ASN A 295 0.00 -5.16 15.20
N ILE A 296 -1.23 -4.77 14.81
CA ILE A 296 -2.09 -5.61 13.96
C ILE A 296 -1.43 -5.82 12.59
N VAL A 297 -1.01 -4.75 11.91
CA VAL A 297 -0.34 -4.82 10.60
C VAL A 297 0.91 -5.70 10.67
N GLU A 298 1.77 -5.50 11.67
CA GLU A 298 2.97 -6.29 11.91
C GLU A 298 2.66 -7.78 12.10
N SER A 299 1.61 -8.09 12.87
CA SER A 299 1.16 -9.46 13.12
C SER A 299 0.66 -10.13 11.84
N ILE A 300 -0.02 -9.38 10.96
CA ILE A 300 -0.51 -9.88 9.67
C ILE A 300 0.66 -10.11 8.70
N VAL A 301 1.58 -9.15 8.58
CA VAL A 301 2.76 -9.29 7.72
C VAL A 301 3.62 -10.49 8.13
N ASN A 302 3.71 -10.74 9.44
CA ASN A 302 4.49 -11.84 10.01
C ASN A 302 3.67 -13.09 10.35
N TYR A 303 2.41 -13.19 9.90
CA TYR A 303 1.49 -14.23 10.34
C TYR A 303 2.06 -15.66 10.19
N HIS A 304 2.78 -15.92 9.10
CA HIS A 304 3.42 -17.21 8.83
C HIS A 304 4.57 -17.55 9.75
N ASN A 305 5.20 -16.54 10.34
CA ASN A 305 6.29 -16.70 11.31
C ASN A 305 5.76 -16.86 12.74
N LEU A 306 4.51 -16.49 13.00
CA LEU A 306 3.85 -16.72 14.29
C LEU A 306 3.64 -18.22 14.52
N SER A 307 3.87 -18.67 15.75
CA SER A 307 3.46 -19.99 16.20
C SER A 307 1.94 -20.13 16.20
N GLU A 308 1.43 -21.36 16.18
CA GLU A 308 -0.01 -21.63 16.26
C GLU A 308 -0.66 -20.98 17.48
N ALA A 309 0.01 -21.02 18.64
CA ALA A 309 -0.48 -20.40 19.87
C ALA A 309 -0.57 -18.87 19.74
N GLU A 310 0.39 -18.22 19.07
CA GLU A 310 0.37 -16.79 18.82
C GLU A 310 -0.72 -16.40 17.82
N ARG A 311 -0.92 -17.17 16.74
CA ARG A 311 -2.03 -16.93 15.80
C ARG A 311 -3.37 -17.02 16.50
N GLN A 312 -3.57 -18.02 17.36
CA GLN A 312 -4.79 -18.16 18.15
C GLN A 312 -4.96 -17.00 19.14
N ALA A 313 -3.89 -16.57 19.80
CA ALA A 313 -3.91 -15.43 20.71
C ALA A 313 -4.27 -14.12 19.97
N PHE A 314 -3.66 -13.88 18.82
CA PHE A 314 -3.96 -12.74 17.94
C PHE A 314 -5.42 -12.72 17.50
N GLN A 315 -5.94 -13.84 16.98
CA GLN A 315 -7.36 -13.94 16.59
C GLN A 315 -8.29 -13.72 17.78
N ALA A 316 -7.97 -14.30 18.94
CA ALA A 316 -8.76 -14.10 20.16
C ALA A 316 -8.73 -12.64 20.63
N ASP A 317 -7.64 -11.92 20.39
CA ASP A 317 -7.50 -10.50 20.70
C ASP A 317 -8.37 -9.61 19.81
N LEU A 318 -8.32 -9.85 18.49
CA LEU A 318 -9.18 -9.19 17.51
C LEU A 318 -10.66 -9.43 17.80
N LEU A 319 -11.06 -10.67 18.14
CA LEU A 319 -12.45 -10.99 18.45
C LEU A 319 -12.96 -10.30 19.72
N ALA A 320 -12.08 -10.09 20.69
CA ALA A 320 -12.39 -9.49 21.98
C ALA A 320 -12.19 -7.97 22.01
N CYS A 321 -11.65 -7.36 20.95
CA CYS A 321 -11.30 -5.94 20.88
C CYS A 321 -10.43 -5.47 22.06
N ARG A 322 -9.43 -6.27 22.46
CA ARG A 322 -8.53 -5.90 23.55
C ARG A 322 -7.40 -4.99 23.09
N GLY A 323 -6.78 -5.30 21.95
CA GLY A 323 -5.63 -4.55 21.42
C GLY A 323 -4.36 -4.76 22.25
N ASP A 324 -4.27 -5.91 22.93
CA ASP A 324 -3.18 -6.26 23.85
C ASP A 324 -2.17 -7.21 23.20
N PHE A 325 -2.48 -7.76 22.02
CA PHE A 325 -1.55 -8.64 21.31
C PHE A 325 -0.38 -7.84 20.75
N THR A 326 0.83 -8.24 21.16
CA THR A 326 2.08 -7.88 20.52
C THR A 326 2.76 -9.18 20.09
N PRO A 327 3.19 -9.32 18.82
CA PRO A 327 3.90 -10.51 18.38
C PRO A 327 5.18 -10.69 19.22
N SER A 328 5.57 -11.93 19.54
CA SER A 328 6.88 -12.18 20.13
C SER A 328 7.95 -11.60 19.22
N ALA A 329 8.96 -10.93 19.80
CA ALA A 329 10.01 -10.20 19.08
C ALA A 329 10.27 -10.77 17.69
N LEU A 330 9.82 -10.03 16.68
CA LEU A 330 9.95 -10.44 15.29
C LEU A 330 11.44 -10.65 15.01
N PRO A 331 11.82 -11.67 14.23
CA PRO A 331 13.16 -11.68 13.68
C PRO A 331 13.27 -10.39 12.86
N ILE A 332 13.93 -9.38 13.43
CA ILE A 332 14.34 -8.18 12.73
C ILE A 332 15.01 -8.71 11.48
N ASN A 333 14.43 -8.40 10.32
CA ASN A 333 14.96 -8.79 9.01
C ASN A 333 16.48 -8.76 9.11
N GLY A 334 17.10 -9.91 8.89
CA GLY A 334 18.54 -10.12 9.11
C GLY A 334 19.37 -9.16 8.26
N LYS A 335 19.56 -7.95 8.77
CA LYS A 335 20.64 -7.04 8.43
C LYS A 335 21.92 -7.53 9.10
#